data_AF-A0A7C5F7G9-F1
#
_entry.id   AF-A0A7C5F7G9-F1
#
_cell.length_a   1.000
_cell.length_b   1.000
_cell.length_c   1.000
_cell.angle_alpha   90.00
_cell.angle_beta   90.00
_cell.angle_gamma   90.00
#
_symmetry.space_group_name_H-M   'P 1'
#
loop_
_entity.id
_entity.type
_entity.pdbx_description
1 polymer ?
#
loop_
_entity_poly.entity_id
_entity_poly.type
_entity_poly.pdbx_seq_one_letter_code
_entity_poly.pdbx_strand_id
1 'polypeptide(L)'
;MIPAADKALEAGSEEALMKMIQEKVKQGVAELYRNVQEKKENSKASVEAGREYVEAYVTFMHYVESVFETANLGCEKHAGKFEMLLNEK
;
A
#
# COMPACT_ATOMS: atom_id res chain seq x y z
N MET A 1 5.60 -17.13 -0.07
CA MET A 1 4.59 -18.01 0.57
C MET A 1 4.36 -17.50 1.97
N ILE A 2 3.10 -17.29 2.38
CA ILE A 2 2.75 -16.89 3.76
C ILE A 2 2.49 -18.20 4.52
N PRO A 3 3.30 -18.63 5.50
CA PRO A 3 3.12 -19.92 6.18
C PRO A 3 1.75 -20.10 6.86
N ALA A 4 1.10 -18.98 7.17
CA ALA A 4 -0.26 -18.98 7.69
C ALA A 4 -1.31 -19.42 6.66
N ALA A 5 -1.05 -19.22 5.37
CA ALA A 5 -1.98 -19.60 4.31
C ALA A 5 -2.06 -21.12 4.19
N ASP A 6 -0.91 -21.81 4.20
CA ASP A 6 -0.89 -23.28 4.15
C ASP A 6 -1.59 -23.87 5.38
N LYS A 7 -1.31 -23.34 6.57
CA LYS A 7 -1.99 -23.75 7.82
C LYS A 7 -3.50 -23.48 7.80
N ALA A 8 -3.94 -22.39 7.19
CA ALA A 8 -5.37 -22.08 7.07
C ALA A 8 -6.09 -23.11 6.19
N LEU A 9 -5.44 -23.55 5.11
CA LEU A 9 -5.95 -24.62 4.24
C LEU A 9 -5.99 -25.97 4.95
N GLU A 10 -4.92 -26.33 5.68
CA GLU A 10 -4.86 -27.57 6.48
C GLU A 10 -5.92 -27.60 7.59
N ALA A 11 -6.16 -26.47 8.25
CA ALA A 11 -7.13 -26.34 9.33
C ALA A 11 -8.58 -26.12 8.85
N GLY A 12 -8.80 -25.87 7.56
CA GLY A 12 -10.11 -25.54 7.00
C GLY A 12 -10.70 -24.23 7.53
N SER A 13 -9.87 -23.30 8.01
CA SER A 13 -10.30 -22.02 8.58
C SER A 13 -9.33 -20.89 8.24
N GLU A 14 -9.89 -19.80 7.70
CA GLU A 14 -9.14 -18.62 7.25
C GLU A 14 -8.86 -17.60 8.38
N GLU A 15 -9.40 -17.77 9.58
CA GLU A 15 -9.42 -16.73 10.62
C GLU A 15 -8.02 -16.23 10.99
N ALA A 16 -7.07 -17.14 11.23
CA ALA A 16 -5.70 -16.78 11.59
C ALA A 16 -4.98 -16.04 10.43
N LEU A 17 -5.20 -16.49 9.19
CA LEU A 17 -4.67 -15.85 7.99
C LEU A 17 -5.23 -14.43 7.83
N MET A 18 -6.55 -14.29 7.95
CA MET A 18 -7.23 -13.00 7.85
C MET A 18 -6.74 -12.00 8.89
N LYS A 19 -6.57 -12.43 10.14
CA LYS A 19 -6.02 -11.59 11.21
C LYS A 19 -4.62 -11.08 10.87
N MET A 20 -3.75 -11.93 10.33
CA MET A 20 -2.39 -11.53 9.94
C MET A 20 -2.40 -10.54 8.78
N ILE A 21 -3.22 -10.76 7.76
CA ILE A 21 -3.35 -9.83 6.62
C ILE A 21 -3.87 -8.47 7.09
N GLN A 22 -4.95 -8.45 7.86
CA GLN A 22 -5.54 -7.22 8.40
C GLN A 22 -4.55 -6.41 9.24
N GLU A 23 -3.79 -7.08 10.11
CA GLU A 23 -2.79 -6.41 10.95
C GLU A 23 -1.66 -5.80 10.10
N LYS A 24 -1.22 -6.48 9.03
CA LYS A 24 -0.18 -5.92 8.15
C LYS A 24 -0.67 -4.74 7.31
N VAL A 25 -1.88 -4.82 6.77
CA VAL A 25 -2.50 -3.69 6.07
C VAL A 25 -2.65 -2.50 7.02
N LYS A 26 -3.18 -2.74 8.23
CA LYS A 26 -3.36 -1.71 9.26
C LYS A 26 -2.03 -1.03 9.62
N GLN A 27 -0.97 -1.79 9.83
CA GLN A 27 0.36 -1.26 10.15
C GLN A 27 0.88 -0.34 9.03
N GLY A 28 0.82 -0.79 7.77
CA GLY A 28 1.28 0.00 6.63
C GLY A 28 0.47 1.28 6.42
N VAL A 29 -0.87 1.20 6.51
CA VAL A 29 -1.75 2.39 6.45
C VAL A 29 -1.39 3.38 7.54
N ALA A 30 -1.26 2.93 8.79
CA ALA A 30 -1.00 3.81 9.92
C ALA A 30 0.35 4.53 9.80
N GLU A 31 1.41 3.81 9.39
CA GLU A 31 2.75 4.37 9.25
C GLU A 31 2.82 5.41 8.13
N LEU A 32 2.35 5.08 6.93
CA LEU A 32 2.38 5.98 5.78
C LEU A 32 1.47 7.19 5.99
N TYR A 33 0.28 7.00 6.56
CA TYR A 33 -0.62 8.10 6.88
C TYR A 33 0.02 9.08 7.86
N ARG A 34 0.67 8.59 8.93
CA ARG A 34 1.36 9.43 9.90
C ARG A 34 2.47 10.24 9.23
N ASN A 35 3.30 9.61 8.38
CA ASN A 35 4.35 10.31 7.64
C ASN A 35 3.78 11.43 6.74
N VAL A 36 2.65 11.18 6.06
CA VAL A 36 1.96 12.22 5.28
C VAL A 36 1.55 13.39 6.16
N GLN A 37 0.96 13.15 7.34
CA GLN A 37 0.53 14.23 8.24
C GLN A 37 1.74 15.04 8.75
N GLU A 38 2.80 14.37 9.20
CA GLU A 38 4.02 15.03 9.71
C GLU A 38 4.66 15.95 8.64
N LYS A 39 4.72 15.48 7.38
CA LYS A 39 5.24 16.29 6.26
C LYS A 39 4.28 17.41 5.86
N LYS A 40 2.96 17.17 5.92
CA LYS A 40 1.92 18.16 5.58
C LYS A 40 2.01 19.39 6.47
N GLU A 41 2.21 19.20 7.77
CA GLU A 41 2.32 20.30 8.75
C GLU A 41 3.42 21.30 8.37
N ASN A 42 4.53 20.82 7.81
CA ASN A 42 5.70 21.62 7.45
C ASN A 42 5.76 21.99 5.96
N SER A 43 4.82 21.51 5.14
CA SER A 43 4.86 21.58 3.67
C SER A 43 4.93 23.00 3.06
N LYS A 44 4.54 24.03 3.81
CA LYS A 44 4.54 25.43 3.37
C LYS A 44 5.83 26.18 3.70
N ALA A 45 6.78 25.55 4.41
CA ALA A 45 7.99 26.21 4.87
C ALA A 45 8.98 26.50 3.73
N SER A 46 9.03 25.65 2.70
CA SER A 46 9.85 25.85 1.51
C SER A 46 9.35 25.00 0.33
N VAL A 47 9.92 25.20 -0.86
CA VAL A 47 9.64 24.37 -2.03
C VAL A 47 10.07 22.92 -1.77
N GLU A 48 11.21 22.71 -1.09
CA GLU A 48 11.73 21.41 -0.71
C GLU A 48 10.79 20.70 0.26
N ALA A 49 10.31 21.39 1.29
CA ALA A 49 9.33 20.83 2.23
C ALA A 49 8.01 20.45 1.52
N GLY A 50 7.60 21.24 0.53
CA GLY A 50 6.47 20.91 -0.34
C GLY A 50 6.70 19.62 -1.15
N ARG A 51 7.91 19.43 -1.70
CA ARG A 51 8.27 18.22 -2.47
C ARG A 51 8.26 16.98 -1.57
N GLU A 52 8.78 17.06 -0.36
CA GLU A 52 8.76 15.95 0.60
C GLU A 52 7.33 15.54 0.98
N TYR A 53 6.42 16.50 1.14
CA TYR A 53 5.00 16.19 1.37
C TYR A 53 4.36 15.48 0.17
N VAL A 54 4.62 15.95 -1.05
CA VAL A 54 4.09 15.32 -2.26
C VAL A 54 4.60 13.88 -2.40
N GLU A 55 5.88 13.65 -2.15
CA GLU A 55 6.48 12.31 -2.18
C GLU A 55 5.81 11.38 -1.15
N ALA A 56 5.66 11.84 0.09
CA ALA A 56 4.96 11.07 1.12
C ALA A 56 3.50 10.78 0.73
N TYR A 57 2.78 11.76 0.18
CA TYR A 57 1.39 11.63 -0.26
C TYR A 57 1.24 10.60 -1.38
N VAL A 58 2.05 10.70 -2.43
CA VAL A 58 2.01 9.76 -3.57
C VAL A 58 2.34 8.35 -3.10
N THR A 59 3.32 8.20 -2.21
CA THR A 59 3.69 6.89 -1.63
C THR A 59 2.53 6.26 -0.86
N PHE A 60 1.86 7.06 -0.02
CA PHE A 60 0.67 6.60 0.72
C PHE A 60 -0.46 6.20 -0.24
N MET A 61 -0.74 7.00 -1.27
CA MET A 61 -1.80 6.72 -2.25
C MET A 61 -1.54 5.42 -3.02
N HIS A 62 -0.33 5.23 -3.54
CA HIS A 62 0.03 3.99 -4.24
C HIS A 62 -0.14 2.75 -3.35
N TYR A 63 0.20 2.86 -2.07
CA TYR A 63 0.04 1.75 -1.13
C TYR A 63 -1.44 1.38 -0.94
N VAL A 64 -2.31 2.35 -0.61
CA VAL A 64 -3.72 2.06 -0.34
C VAL A 64 -4.48 1.62 -1.59
N GLU A 65 -4.12 2.17 -2.76
CA GLU A 65 -4.67 1.74 -4.06
C GLU A 65 -4.26 0.30 -4.37
N SER A 66 -2.97 -0.03 -4.26
CA SER A 66 -2.48 -1.40 -4.49
C SER A 66 -3.16 -2.43 -3.57
N VAL A 67 -3.38 -2.09 -2.30
CA VAL A 67 -4.10 -2.95 -1.35
C VAL A 67 -5.56 -3.14 -1.79
N PHE A 68 -6.24 -2.06 -2.17
CA PHE A 68 -7.64 -2.09 -2.59
C PHE A 68 -7.83 -2.88 -3.89
N GLU A 69 -6.99 -2.66 -4.89
CA GLU A 69 -7.02 -3.39 -6.16
C GLU A 69 -6.75 -4.88 -5.98
N THR A 70 -5.75 -5.23 -5.17
CA THR A 70 -5.44 -6.63 -4.82
C THR A 70 -6.63 -7.31 -4.15
N ALA A 71 -7.34 -6.60 -3.27
CA ALA A 71 -8.52 -7.12 -2.57
C ALA A 71 -9.74 -7.29 -3.49
N ASN A 72 -9.87 -6.48 -4.55
CA ASN A 72 -10.97 -6.56 -5.52
C ASN A 72 -10.88 -7.75 -6.50
N LEU A 73 -10.03 -8.76 -6.20
CA LEU A 73 -9.82 -9.95 -7.03
C LEU A 73 -9.40 -9.64 -8.48
N GLY A 74 -8.85 -8.44 -8.72
CA GLY A 74 -8.21 -8.05 -9.98
C GLY A 74 -6.85 -8.75 -10.16
N CYS A 75 -6.84 -10.08 -10.16
CA CYS A 75 -5.66 -10.88 -10.49
C CYS A 75 -5.59 -11.10 -12.01
N GLU A 76 -5.29 -10.04 -12.77
CA GLU A 76 -4.53 -10.27 -14.00
C GLU A 76 -3.06 -10.39 -13.59
N LYS A 77 -2.49 -11.53 -13.96
CA LYS A 77 -1.12 -11.99 -13.72
C LYS A 77 -0.10 -10.84 -13.68
N HIS A 78 0.86 -10.94 -12.75
CA HIS A 78 2.14 -10.26 -12.83
C HIS A 78 2.75 -10.36 -14.24
N ALA A 79 2.51 -9.36 -15.08
CA ALA A 79 3.17 -9.15 -16.37
C ALA A 79 3.08 -7.65 -16.71
N GLY A 80 4.07 -6.90 -16.23
CA GLY A 80 4.50 -5.60 -16.73
C GLY A 80 3.42 -4.60 -17.15
N LYS A 81 2.96 -3.75 -16.22
CA LYS A 81 2.42 -2.42 -16.56
C LYS A 81 2.86 -1.38 -15.52
N PHE A 82 4.16 -1.08 -15.53
CA PHE A 82 4.66 0.23 -15.12
C PHE A 82 5.49 0.85 -16.27
N GLU A 83 5.12 0.56 -17.52
CA GLU A 83 5.81 1.08 -18.72
C GLU A 83 4.88 1.91 -19.63
N MET A 84 3.63 2.16 -19.21
CA MET A 84 2.63 2.83 -20.07
C MET A 84 2.21 4.25 -19.64
N LEU A 85 2.71 4.79 -18.52
CA LEU A 85 2.35 6.15 -18.07
C LEU A 85 3.47 7.20 -18.24
N LEU A 86 4.61 6.84 -18.83
CA LEU A 86 5.71 7.77 -19.12
C LEU A 86 5.94 8.01 -20.61
N ASN A 87 5.07 7.50 -21.50
CA ASN A 87 5.31 7.59 -22.94
C ASN A 87 4.10 8.07 -23.76
N GLU A 88 3.33 9.00 -23.22
CA GLU A 88 2.57 9.92 -24.07
C GLU A 88 3.26 11.27 -24.05
N LYS A 89 3.86 11.57 -25.21
CA LYS A 89 4.48 12.83 -25.60
C LYS A 89 3.46 13.97 -25.64
#